data_AF-A0A091G6D5-F1
#
_entry.id   AF-A0A091G6D5-F1
#
_cell.length_a   1.000
_cell.length_b   1.000
_cell.length_c   1.000
_cell.angle_alpha   90.00
_cell.angle_beta   90.00
_cell.angle_gamma   90.00
#
_symmetry.space_group_name_H-M   'P 1'
#
loop_
_entity.id
_entity.type
_entity.pdbx_description
1 polymer ?
#
loop_
_entity_poly.entity_id
_entity_poly.type
_entity_poly.pdbx_seq_one_letter_code
_entity_poly.pdbx_strand_id
1 'polypeptide(L)'
;ASLLLFLAELSFSSPPTYQWKDAVTNEKLTCQQCPPGTCVAQHCTRDRQTVCQPCPDLHYTQYWNYLEKCRYCNTICEEKQVEVQQCNSTHNRVCQCQEGYYSEMEFCIKHSECPPGYGVEKLGTPFENTKCRACPRGFFSSSNSTKACQPHQDCQKQGKVTNVPGNQYHDTLCTSCRLGRSNSTQGPALADDDCEQAMIDFVVYQNIPVRKLKRLQQILERSSKKQALGNRAAVQEKFRAFLTHLKEGHSEVTKELLSALRAAKLHSIEEKVRERFLL
;
A
#
# COMPACT_ATOMS: atom_id res chain seq x y z
N ALA A 1 37.30 13.08 -26.59
CA ALA A 1 37.60 14.25 -25.75
C ALA A 1 36.85 15.44 -26.33
N SER A 2 35.66 15.73 -25.82
CA SER A 2 34.83 16.85 -26.28
C SER A 2 34.73 17.85 -25.14
N LEU A 3 35.44 18.98 -25.28
CA LEU A 3 35.34 20.12 -24.37
C LEU A 3 33.97 20.79 -24.57
N LEU A 4 33.09 20.67 -23.58
CA LEU A 4 31.92 21.52 -23.43
C LEU A 4 32.35 22.76 -22.63
N LEU A 5 32.52 23.88 -23.33
CA LEU A 5 32.64 25.21 -22.73
C LEU A 5 31.28 25.59 -22.14
N PHE A 6 31.14 25.48 -20.81
CA PHE A 6 30.07 26.15 -20.09
C PHE A 6 30.38 27.65 -20.06
N LEU A 7 29.76 28.41 -20.97
CA LEU A 7 29.61 29.85 -20.80
C LEU A 7 28.65 30.07 -19.64
N ALA A 8 29.19 30.44 -18.48
CA ALA A 8 28.42 31.01 -17.40
C ALA A 8 27.91 32.37 -17.88
N GLU A 9 26.65 32.45 -18.27
CA GLU A 9 25.96 33.73 -18.42
C GLU A 9 25.87 34.38 -17.04
N LEU A 10 26.80 35.29 -16.75
CA LEU A 10 26.64 36.28 -15.69
C LEU A 10 25.49 37.20 -16.12
N SER A 11 24.27 36.76 -15.84
CA SER A 11 23.08 37.60 -15.88
C SER A 11 23.23 38.64 -14.77
N PHE A 12 23.81 39.80 -15.12
CA PHE A 12 23.78 41.00 -14.29
C PHE A 12 22.35 41.54 -14.25
N SER A 13 21.48 40.90 -13.48
CA SER A 13 20.22 41.50 -13.06
C SER A 13 20.55 42.64 -12.10
N SER A 14 20.21 43.87 -12.47
CA SER A 14 20.25 45.00 -11.54
C SER A 14 19.42 44.66 -10.28
N PRO A 15 19.89 44.98 -9.06
CA PRO A 15 19.11 44.75 -7.85
C PRO A 15 17.75 45.43 -7.92
N PRO A 16 16.64 44.75 -7.55
CA PRO A 16 15.33 45.38 -7.53
C PRO A 16 15.30 46.52 -6.49
N THR A 17 14.41 47.48 -6.72
CA THR A 17 14.32 48.69 -5.90
C THR A 17 12.97 48.82 -5.20
N TYR A 18 12.85 49.73 -4.23
CA TYR A 18 11.61 50.11 -3.57
C TYR A 18 11.59 51.62 -3.27
N GLN A 19 10.40 52.19 -3.13
CA GLN A 19 10.23 53.61 -2.79
C GLN A 19 10.27 53.80 -1.28
N TRP A 20 11.06 54.77 -0.80
CA TRP A 20 11.19 55.11 0.61
C TRP A 20 11.07 56.62 0.80
N LYS A 21 10.49 57.05 1.91
CA LYS A 21 10.46 58.47 2.27
C LYS A 21 11.43 58.69 3.42
N ASP A 22 12.49 59.44 3.16
CA ASP A 22 13.50 59.74 4.17
C ASP A 22 12.86 60.51 5.33
N ALA A 23 13.02 60.00 6.55
CA ALA A 23 12.33 60.54 7.73
C ALA A 23 12.84 61.92 8.15
N VAL A 24 14.07 62.30 7.76
CA VAL A 24 14.70 63.57 8.13
C VAL A 24 14.36 64.65 7.11
N THR A 25 14.52 64.34 5.83
CA THR A 25 14.38 65.30 4.71
C THR A 25 12.99 65.31 4.09
N ASN A 26 12.15 64.30 4.39
CA ASN A 26 10.86 64.05 3.73
C ASN A 26 10.94 63.79 2.20
N GLU A 27 12.13 63.60 1.65
CA GLU A 27 12.34 63.31 0.24
C GLU A 27 11.94 61.87 -0.10
N LYS A 28 11.37 61.66 -1.30
CA LYS A 28 11.07 60.31 -1.82
C LYS A 28 12.28 59.80 -2.61
N LEU A 29 12.84 58.68 -2.14
CA LEU A 29 14.02 58.05 -2.69
C LEU A 29 13.70 56.68 -3.28
N THR A 30 14.45 56.30 -4.32
CA THR A 30 14.42 54.94 -4.88
C THR A 30 15.60 54.15 -4.31
N CYS A 31 15.32 53.26 -3.36
CA CYS A 31 16.32 52.48 -2.66
C CYS A 31 16.48 51.09 -3.27
N GLN A 32 17.68 50.52 -3.21
CA GLN A 32 17.90 49.11 -3.56
C GLN A 32 17.35 48.19 -2.46
N GLN A 33 16.74 47.08 -2.85
CA GLN A 33 16.29 46.05 -1.91
C GLN A 33 17.47 45.24 -1.37
N CYS A 34 17.23 44.53 -0.28
CA CYS A 34 18.16 43.57 0.29
C CYS A 34 17.96 42.18 -0.32
N PRO A 35 19.05 41.43 -0.60
CA PRO A 35 18.96 40.09 -1.18
C PRO A 35 18.37 39.06 -0.20
N PRO A 36 17.95 37.88 -0.69
CA PRO A 36 17.62 36.74 0.16
C PRO A 36 18.72 36.46 1.20
N GLY A 37 18.36 36.08 2.42
CA GLY A 37 19.31 35.93 3.52
C GLY A 37 19.52 37.19 4.36
N THR A 38 18.97 38.33 3.93
CA THR A 38 19.17 39.63 4.59
C THR A 38 17.88 40.44 4.72
N CYS A 39 17.90 41.43 5.62
CA CYS A 39 16.84 42.42 5.81
C CYS A 39 17.46 43.83 5.94
N VAL A 40 16.64 44.87 5.82
CA VAL A 40 17.09 46.27 5.91
C VAL A 40 17.45 46.61 7.35
N ALA A 41 18.72 46.95 7.58
CA ALA A 41 19.19 47.54 8.83
C ALA A 41 18.98 49.06 8.82
N GLN A 42 19.25 49.70 7.69
CA GLN A 42 19.07 51.13 7.48
C GLN A 42 18.61 51.38 6.04
N HIS A 43 17.53 52.14 5.89
CA HIS A 43 17.06 52.56 4.57
C HIS A 43 18.05 53.50 3.90
N CYS A 44 18.01 53.55 2.56
CA CYS A 44 18.85 54.48 1.82
C CYS A 44 18.51 55.94 2.17
N THR A 45 19.54 56.77 2.13
CA THR A 45 19.40 58.23 2.11
C THR A 45 19.90 58.74 0.75
N ARG A 46 19.82 60.04 0.50
CA ARG A 46 20.32 60.63 -0.76
C ARG A 46 21.77 60.26 -1.05
N ASP A 47 22.59 60.16 0.00
CA ASP A 47 24.05 60.00 -0.11
C ASP A 47 24.52 58.59 0.30
N ARG A 48 23.62 57.70 0.74
CA ARG A 48 23.95 56.35 1.21
C ARG A 48 22.97 55.30 0.69
N GLN A 49 23.49 54.17 0.23
CA GLN A 49 22.67 53.03 -0.18
C GLN A 49 22.03 52.32 1.02
N THR A 50 21.02 51.50 0.74
CA THR A 50 20.39 50.62 1.74
C THR A 50 21.45 49.74 2.40
N VAL A 51 21.46 49.71 3.73
CA VAL A 51 22.33 48.81 4.48
C VAL A 51 21.54 47.56 4.83
N CYS A 52 22.05 46.41 4.38
CA CYS A 52 21.45 45.11 4.64
C CYS A 52 22.21 44.40 5.77
N GLN A 53 21.47 43.69 6.63
CA GLN A 53 22.03 42.84 7.67
C GLN A 53 21.58 41.38 7.47
N PRO A 54 22.43 40.39 7.79
CA PRO A 54 22.06 38.98 7.69
C PRO A 54 20.90 38.63 8.62
N CYS A 55 20.08 37.67 8.21
CA CYS A 55 19.07 37.11 9.09
C CYS A 55 19.73 36.39 10.26
N PRO A 56 19.26 36.63 11.51
CA PRO A 56 19.72 35.88 12.67
C PRO A 56 19.22 34.43 12.61
N ASP A 57 19.73 33.60 13.53
CA ASP A 57 19.28 32.22 13.68
C ASP A 57 17.75 32.12 13.80
N LEU A 58 17.20 31.04 13.25
CA LEU A 58 15.76 30.77 13.16
C LEU A 58 14.95 31.80 12.36
N HIS A 59 15.59 32.63 11.53
CA HIS A 59 14.91 33.59 10.66
C HIS A 59 15.42 33.54 9.22
N TYR A 60 14.56 33.96 8.28
CA TYR A 60 14.86 33.91 6.86
C TYR A 60 14.21 35.03 6.03
N THR A 61 14.76 35.28 4.85
CA THR A 61 14.13 35.99 3.74
C THR A 61 14.45 35.26 2.44
N GLN A 62 13.43 34.77 1.74
CA GLN A 62 13.60 33.94 0.53
C GLN A 62 13.74 34.75 -0.76
N TYR A 63 13.25 35.99 -0.74
CA TYR A 63 13.23 36.85 -1.90
C TYR A 63 13.91 38.18 -1.58
N TRP A 64 14.23 38.93 -2.65
CA TRP A 64 14.59 40.34 -2.50
C TRP A 64 13.50 41.07 -1.74
N ASN A 65 13.90 41.88 -0.76
CA ASN A 65 12.96 42.46 0.17
C ASN A 65 13.43 43.80 0.72
N TYR A 66 12.50 44.51 1.34
CA TYR A 66 12.74 45.75 2.09
C TYR A 66 12.22 45.62 3.52
N LEU A 67 12.16 44.39 4.05
CA LEU A 67 11.72 44.13 5.42
C LEU A 67 12.75 44.67 6.39
N GLU A 68 12.31 45.28 7.49
CA GLU A 68 13.21 45.72 8.57
C GLU A 68 13.61 44.56 9.50
N LYS A 69 12.89 43.44 9.43
CA LYS A 69 13.15 42.22 10.20
C LYS A 69 12.93 40.99 9.33
N CYS A 70 13.82 40.00 9.44
CA CYS A 70 13.63 38.71 8.78
C CYS A 70 12.40 37.97 9.34
N ARG A 71 11.84 37.05 8.54
CA ARG A 71 10.68 36.25 8.95
C ARG A 71 11.14 35.11 9.85
N TYR A 72 10.42 34.86 10.93
CA TYR A 72 10.68 33.71 11.78
C TYR A 72 10.40 32.38 11.04
N CYS A 73 11.22 31.37 11.29
CA CYS A 73 11.01 30.01 10.81
C CYS A 73 9.89 29.33 11.60
N ASN A 74 8.66 29.65 11.22
CA ASN A 74 7.44 29.31 11.94
C ASN A 74 6.86 27.92 11.62
N THR A 75 7.31 27.25 10.55
CA THR A 75 6.87 25.89 10.24
C THR A 75 7.49 24.96 11.26
N ILE A 76 6.72 24.17 12.00
CA ILE A 76 7.24 23.17 12.95
C ILE A 76 6.77 21.79 12.46
N CYS A 77 7.67 20.80 12.40
CA CYS A 77 7.28 19.48 11.96
C CYS A 77 6.51 18.76 13.08
N GLU A 78 5.27 18.42 12.80
CA GLU A 78 4.36 17.78 13.75
C GLU A 78 4.53 16.25 13.79
N GLU A 79 3.60 15.56 14.45
CA GLU A 79 3.59 14.10 14.49
C GLU A 79 3.54 13.51 13.06
N LYS A 80 4.31 12.44 12.85
CA LYS A 80 4.42 11.75 11.55
C LYS A 80 4.95 12.60 10.40
N GLN A 81 5.54 13.77 10.69
CA GLN A 81 6.32 14.54 9.73
C GLN A 81 7.82 14.40 9.97
N VAL A 82 8.60 14.71 8.95
CA VAL A 82 10.06 14.82 8.97
C VAL A 82 10.48 16.12 8.30
N GLU A 83 11.54 16.71 8.82
CA GLU A 83 12.19 17.88 8.24
C GLU A 83 12.96 17.43 6.98
N VAL A 84 12.48 17.83 5.81
CA VAL A 84 13.14 17.55 4.53
C VAL A 84 13.99 18.71 4.05
N GLN A 85 13.77 19.90 4.62
CA GLN A 85 14.58 21.07 4.40
C GLN A 85 14.70 21.86 5.69
N GLN A 86 15.93 22.09 6.12
CA GLN A 86 16.21 22.82 7.35
C GLN A 86 15.98 24.32 7.17
N CYS A 87 15.46 24.99 8.21
CA CYS A 87 15.45 26.46 8.25
C CYS A 87 16.87 27.01 8.11
N ASN A 88 17.05 28.00 7.23
CA ASN A 88 18.28 28.79 7.13
C ASN A 88 17.96 30.26 6.78
N SER A 89 18.97 31.11 6.61
CA SER A 89 18.76 32.54 6.32
C SER A 89 17.94 32.83 5.05
N THR A 90 17.91 31.90 4.08
CA THR A 90 17.26 32.07 2.78
C THR A 90 15.93 31.34 2.65
N HIS A 91 15.57 30.44 3.56
CA HIS A 91 14.31 29.70 3.45
C HIS A 91 13.81 29.18 4.79
N ASN A 92 12.49 29.01 4.85
CA ASN A 92 11.83 28.39 6.00
C ASN A 92 12.14 26.89 6.05
N ARG A 93 11.86 26.28 7.21
CA ARG A 93 11.79 24.83 7.35
C ARG A 93 10.66 24.26 6.49
N VAL A 94 10.91 23.11 5.85
CA VAL A 94 9.89 22.35 5.13
C VAL A 94 9.75 20.97 5.77
N CYS A 95 8.49 20.64 6.09
CA CYS A 95 8.11 19.37 6.68
C CYS A 95 7.34 18.55 5.66
N GLN A 96 7.52 17.23 5.71
CA GLN A 96 6.84 16.29 4.82
C GLN A 96 6.42 15.05 5.62
N CYS A 97 5.34 14.40 5.22
CA CYS A 97 4.91 13.16 5.87
C CYS A 97 6.00 12.08 5.77
N GLN A 98 6.16 11.34 6.87
CA GLN A 98 7.04 10.18 6.96
C GLN A 98 6.67 9.10 5.95
N GLU A 99 7.62 8.20 5.67
CA GLU A 99 7.36 7.05 4.82
C GLU A 99 6.17 6.22 5.34
N GLY A 100 5.28 5.83 4.42
CA GLY A 100 4.01 5.16 4.75
C GLY A 100 2.85 6.11 5.08
N TYR A 101 3.03 7.43 4.95
CA TYR A 101 2.00 8.43 5.14
C TYR A 101 1.91 9.39 3.95
N TYR A 102 0.73 9.97 3.73
CA TYR A 102 0.49 11.05 2.78
C TYR A 102 -0.18 12.24 3.47
N SER A 103 0.06 13.43 2.94
CA SER A 103 -0.56 14.67 3.41
C SER A 103 -1.99 14.76 2.88
N GLU A 104 -2.93 14.90 3.80
CA GLU A 104 -4.32 15.24 3.52
C GLU A 104 -4.73 16.39 4.45
N MET A 105 -4.88 17.57 3.86
CA MET A 105 -5.02 18.84 4.61
C MET A 105 -3.81 19.04 5.55
N GLU A 106 -4.03 19.20 6.85
CA GLU A 106 -2.98 19.42 7.85
C GLU A 106 -2.46 18.12 8.47
N PHE A 107 -3.00 16.96 8.06
CA PHE A 107 -2.68 15.67 8.69
C PHE A 107 -1.85 14.76 7.79
N CYS A 108 -1.00 13.95 8.42
CA CYS A 108 -0.34 12.82 7.78
C CYS A 108 -1.16 11.56 8.00
N ILE A 109 -1.81 11.07 6.93
CA ILE A 109 -2.68 9.90 6.94
C ILE A 109 -1.89 8.69 6.47
N LYS A 110 -2.03 7.56 7.16
CA LYS A 110 -1.36 6.31 6.78
C LYS A 110 -1.84 5.85 5.40
N HIS A 111 -0.91 5.42 4.55
CA HIS A 111 -1.24 4.83 3.26
C HIS A 111 -2.19 3.63 3.42
N SER A 112 -3.17 3.55 2.54
CA SER A 112 -4.12 2.44 2.51
C SER A 112 -3.46 1.17 1.97
N GLU A 113 -3.90 0.03 2.49
CA GLU A 113 -3.60 -1.28 1.94
C GLU A 113 -4.67 -1.66 0.92
N CYS A 114 -4.28 -2.32 -0.16
CA CYS A 114 -5.23 -2.78 -1.17
C CYS A 114 -5.98 -4.01 -0.65
N PRO A 115 -7.32 -4.03 -0.72
CA PRO A 115 -8.12 -5.13 -0.20
C PRO A 115 -7.93 -6.42 -1.03
N PRO A 116 -8.37 -7.59 -0.52
CA PRO A 116 -8.37 -8.83 -1.30
C PRO A 116 -9.06 -8.65 -2.65
N GLY A 117 -8.48 -9.24 -3.70
CA GLY A 117 -8.92 -9.02 -5.08
C GLY A 117 -8.30 -7.80 -5.75
N TYR A 118 -7.60 -6.96 -5.00
CA TYR A 118 -6.93 -5.76 -5.48
C TYR A 118 -5.45 -5.78 -5.08
N GLY A 119 -4.62 -5.17 -5.91
CA GLY A 119 -3.20 -4.97 -5.64
C GLY A 119 -2.79 -3.55 -5.95
N VAL A 120 -1.63 -3.17 -5.43
CA VAL A 120 -1.06 -1.83 -5.65
C VAL A 120 -0.81 -1.60 -7.13
N GLU A 121 -1.40 -0.54 -7.66
CA GLU A 121 -1.14 -0.01 -9.00
C GLU A 121 -0.11 1.11 -8.95
N LYS A 122 -0.29 2.05 -8.00
CA LYS A 122 0.65 3.14 -7.74
C LYS A 122 0.93 3.18 -6.25
N LEU A 123 2.22 3.16 -5.89
CA LEU A 123 2.66 3.34 -4.52
C LEU A 123 2.23 4.73 -4.02
N GLY A 124 1.87 4.80 -2.73
CA GLY A 124 1.61 6.06 -2.06
C GLY A 124 2.86 6.95 -2.07
N THR A 125 2.64 8.25 -2.15
CA THR A 125 3.67 9.27 -2.01
C THR A 125 3.36 10.12 -0.77
N PRO A 126 4.25 11.04 -0.36
CA PRO A 126 3.92 11.93 0.75
C PRO A 126 2.78 12.92 0.47
N PHE A 127 2.24 12.96 -0.75
CA PHE A 127 1.12 13.82 -1.16
C PHE A 127 -0.08 13.05 -1.71
N GLU A 128 0.06 11.76 -1.98
CA GLU A 128 -0.99 10.93 -2.57
C GLU A 128 -1.06 9.58 -1.88
N ASN A 129 -2.27 9.09 -1.63
CA ASN A 129 -2.49 7.74 -1.12
C ASN A 129 -2.14 6.66 -2.15
N THR A 130 -1.94 5.43 -1.68
CA THR A 130 -1.82 4.23 -2.50
C THR A 130 -3.03 4.09 -3.42
N LYS A 131 -2.79 3.84 -4.71
CA LYS A 131 -3.84 3.52 -5.67
C LYS A 131 -3.88 2.02 -5.92
N CYS A 132 -5.07 1.45 -5.81
CA CYS A 132 -5.31 0.03 -5.97
C CYS A 132 -6.08 -0.26 -7.25
N ARG A 133 -5.76 -1.38 -7.90
CA ARG A 133 -6.50 -1.90 -9.05
C ARG A 133 -6.98 -3.32 -8.80
N ALA A 134 -8.10 -3.69 -9.43
CA ALA A 134 -8.57 -5.06 -9.41
C ALA A 134 -7.54 -5.97 -10.10
N CYS A 135 -7.31 -7.16 -9.55
CA CYS A 135 -6.34 -8.07 -10.12
C CYS A 135 -6.79 -8.59 -11.48
N PRO A 136 -5.97 -8.41 -12.54
CA PRO A 136 -6.31 -8.88 -13.88
C PRO A 136 -6.30 -10.42 -13.92
N ARG A 137 -6.80 -10.99 -15.03
CA ARG A 137 -6.79 -12.45 -15.25
C ARG A 137 -5.36 -12.98 -15.16
N GLY A 138 -5.20 -14.10 -14.45
CA GLY A 138 -3.88 -14.71 -14.17
C GLY A 138 -3.17 -14.13 -12.96
N PHE A 139 -3.80 -13.21 -12.20
CA PHE A 139 -3.22 -12.61 -11.00
C PHE A 139 -4.22 -12.62 -9.83
N PHE A 140 -3.71 -12.51 -8.61
CA PHE A 140 -4.51 -12.49 -7.38
C PHE A 140 -3.90 -11.65 -6.25
N SER A 141 -4.73 -11.39 -5.24
CA SER A 141 -4.34 -10.87 -3.92
C SER A 141 -5.33 -11.39 -2.88
N SER A 142 -4.84 -12.12 -1.86
CA SER A 142 -5.70 -12.84 -0.90
C SER A 142 -5.98 -12.08 0.40
N SER A 143 -5.16 -11.09 0.72
CA SER A 143 -5.27 -10.29 1.96
C SER A 143 -5.22 -8.80 1.66
N ASN A 144 -5.42 -7.98 2.69
CA ASN A 144 -4.96 -6.60 2.60
C ASN A 144 -3.45 -6.60 2.34
N SER A 145 -3.00 -5.87 1.33
CA SER A 145 -1.63 -5.92 0.87
C SER A 145 -1.11 -4.57 0.39
N THR A 146 0.18 -4.33 0.65
CA THR A 146 0.96 -3.23 0.08
C THR A 146 1.69 -3.64 -1.20
N LYS A 147 1.42 -4.85 -1.72
CA LYS A 147 2.06 -5.39 -2.93
C LYS A 147 1.13 -5.29 -4.14
N ALA A 148 1.73 -5.30 -5.32
CA ALA A 148 1.00 -5.51 -6.57
C ALA A 148 0.36 -6.92 -6.59
N CYS A 149 -0.63 -7.11 -7.46
CA CYS A 149 -1.23 -8.42 -7.67
C CYS A 149 -0.16 -9.44 -8.08
N GLN A 150 -0.20 -10.62 -7.47
CA GLN A 150 0.77 -11.69 -7.70
C GLN A 150 0.30 -12.59 -8.85
N PRO A 151 1.19 -13.05 -9.73
CA PRO A 151 0.82 -13.99 -10.78
C PRO A 151 0.37 -15.32 -10.17
N HIS A 152 -0.56 -15.99 -10.84
CA HIS A 152 -0.94 -17.34 -10.45
C HIS A 152 0.23 -18.31 -10.63
N GLN A 153 0.38 -19.24 -9.69
CA GLN A 153 1.36 -20.30 -9.81
C GLN A 153 1.04 -21.26 -10.96
N ASP A 154 2.10 -21.78 -11.58
CA ASP A 154 2.02 -22.78 -12.64
C ASP A 154 2.29 -24.17 -12.06
N CYS A 155 1.25 -24.99 -11.96
CA CYS A 155 1.35 -26.32 -11.39
C CYS A 155 2.25 -27.26 -12.22
N GLN A 156 2.26 -27.11 -13.55
CA GLN A 156 3.04 -27.99 -14.43
C GLN A 156 4.54 -27.81 -14.22
N LYS A 157 4.98 -26.57 -13.99
CA LYS A 157 6.39 -26.27 -13.64
C LYS A 157 6.85 -26.93 -12.35
N GLN A 158 5.91 -27.29 -11.47
CA GLN A 158 6.17 -28.00 -10.21
C GLN A 158 6.01 -29.52 -10.33
N GLY A 159 5.71 -30.06 -11.53
CA GLY A 159 5.38 -31.47 -11.71
C GLY A 159 4.04 -31.88 -11.07
N LYS A 160 3.16 -30.91 -10.78
CA LYS A 160 1.85 -31.09 -10.16
C LYS A 160 0.72 -30.85 -11.15
N VAL A 161 -0.50 -31.25 -10.78
CA VAL A 161 -1.71 -30.93 -11.54
C VAL A 161 -2.51 -29.82 -10.87
N THR A 162 -3.23 -29.03 -11.67
CA THR A 162 -4.13 -28.00 -11.15
C THR A 162 -5.32 -28.64 -10.44
N ASN A 163 -5.44 -28.38 -9.14
CA ASN A 163 -6.60 -28.80 -8.36
C ASN A 163 -7.74 -27.80 -8.48
N VAL A 164 -7.48 -26.55 -8.11
CA VAL A 164 -8.45 -25.45 -8.17
C VAL A 164 -7.86 -24.33 -9.00
N PRO A 165 -8.54 -23.86 -10.06
CA PRO A 165 -8.08 -22.70 -10.82
C PRO A 165 -8.14 -21.44 -9.96
N GLY A 166 -7.08 -20.65 -10.00
CA GLY A 166 -7.01 -19.39 -9.27
C GLY A 166 -8.03 -18.36 -9.75
N ASN A 167 -8.29 -17.36 -8.92
CA ASN A 167 -9.09 -16.19 -9.30
C ASN A 167 -8.46 -14.91 -8.71
N GLN A 168 -9.14 -13.77 -8.78
CA GLN A 168 -8.58 -12.52 -8.26
C GLN A 168 -8.29 -12.52 -6.75
N TYR A 169 -8.90 -13.42 -5.97
CA TYR A 169 -8.80 -13.48 -4.51
C TYR A 169 -7.89 -14.59 -3.98
N HIS A 170 -7.51 -15.57 -4.80
CA HIS A 170 -6.66 -16.68 -4.36
C HIS A 170 -5.86 -17.23 -5.54
N ASP A 171 -4.72 -17.82 -5.20
CA ASP A 171 -3.86 -18.46 -6.18
C ASP A 171 -4.51 -19.72 -6.77
N THR A 172 -3.97 -20.18 -7.89
CA THR A 172 -4.20 -21.54 -8.37
C THR A 172 -3.69 -22.52 -7.34
N LEU A 173 -4.48 -23.53 -6.96
CA LEU A 173 -4.07 -24.54 -6.00
C LEU A 173 -3.64 -25.80 -6.75
N CYS A 174 -2.42 -26.26 -6.48
CA CYS A 174 -1.79 -27.41 -7.13
C CYS A 174 -1.79 -28.62 -6.21
N THR A 175 -1.88 -29.81 -6.78
CA THR A 175 -1.84 -31.09 -6.04
C THR A 175 -1.02 -32.12 -6.79
N SER A 176 -0.35 -32.99 -6.05
CA SER A 176 0.24 -34.24 -6.52
C SER A 176 -0.76 -35.41 -6.46
N CYS A 177 -1.91 -35.22 -5.80
CA CYS A 177 -2.96 -36.22 -5.67
C CYS A 177 -3.39 -36.75 -7.03
N ARG A 178 -3.42 -38.09 -7.16
CA ARG A 178 -3.78 -38.76 -8.41
C ARG A 178 -5.29 -38.73 -8.62
N LEU A 179 -5.76 -37.69 -9.29
CA LEU A 179 -7.15 -37.55 -9.71
C LEU A 179 -7.43 -38.54 -10.87
N GLY A 180 -8.14 -39.64 -10.61
CA GLY A 180 -8.72 -40.50 -11.66
C GLY A 180 -7.78 -41.36 -12.52
N ARG A 181 -6.55 -41.71 -12.09
CA ARG A 181 -5.65 -42.58 -12.88
C ARG A 181 -5.09 -43.77 -12.07
N SER A 182 -5.67 -44.95 -12.29
CA SER A 182 -5.08 -46.25 -11.92
C SER A 182 -4.00 -46.60 -12.94
N ASN A 183 -2.74 -46.66 -12.52
CA ASN A 183 -1.68 -47.54 -13.06
C ASN A 183 -0.33 -47.13 -12.45
N SER A 184 -0.02 -47.62 -11.24
CA SER A 184 1.34 -47.92 -10.76
C SER A 184 1.27 -48.65 -9.42
N THR A 185 2.11 -49.68 -9.28
CA THR A 185 2.23 -50.69 -8.22
C THR A 185 2.90 -50.21 -6.92
N GLN A 186 2.55 -49.03 -6.42
CA GLN A 186 2.95 -48.60 -5.07
C GLN A 186 1.73 -48.66 -4.14
N GLY A 187 1.86 -49.45 -3.07
CA GLY A 187 0.77 -49.85 -2.19
C GLY A 187 0.07 -48.71 -1.43
N PRO A 188 -1.07 -49.01 -0.79
CA PRO A 188 -1.90 -48.02 -0.11
C PRO A 188 -1.31 -47.71 1.28
N ALA A 189 -0.62 -46.58 1.41
CA ALA A 189 -0.33 -46.00 2.70
C ALA A 189 -1.34 -44.87 2.96
N LEU A 190 -2.35 -45.13 3.79
CA LEU A 190 -3.10 -44.15 4.59
C LEU A 190 -3.14 -42.71 4.03
N ALA A 191 -4.20 -42.38 3.27
CA ALA A 191 -4.60 -41.03 2.85
C ALA A 191 -3.46 -40.01 2.68
N ASP A 192 -2.91 -39.92 1.46
CA ASP A 192 -1.94 -38.89 1.06
C ASP A 192 -2.39 -37.50 1.58
N ASP A 193 -1.62 -36.89 2.49
CA ASP A 193 -1.95 -35.60 3.13
C ASP A 193 -2.24 -34.50 2.09
N ASP A 194 -1.61 -34.61 0.91
CA ASP A 194 -1.84 -33.77 -0.25
C ASP A 194 -3.21 -34.03 -0.90
N CYS A 195 -3.69 -35.28 -0.95
CA CYS A 195 -5.04 -35.62 -1.41
C CYS A 195 -6.12 -35.09 -0.46
N GLU A 196 -5.91 -35.19 0.86
CA GLU A 196 -6.84 -34.62 1.83
C GLU A 196 -6.91 -33.09 1.70
N GLN A 197 -5.75 -32.44 1.58
CA GLN A 197 -5.70 -31.00 1.34
C GLN A 197 -6.37 -30.62 0.00
N ALA A 198 -6.12 -31.40 -1.05
CA ALA A 198 -6.71 -31.16 -2.35
C ALA A 198 -8.24 -31.31 -2.33
N MET A 199 -8.75 -32.26 -1.55
CA MET A 199 -10.19 -32.44 -1.37
C MET A 199 -10.79 -31.25 -0.61
N ILE A 200 -10.15 -30.79 0.48
CA ILE A 200 -10.54 -29.57 1.22
C ILE A 200 -10.63 -28.39 0.27
N ASP A 201 -9.55 -28.14 -0.48
CA ASP A 201 -9.44 -27.03 -1.43
C ASP A 201 -10.53 -27.12 -2.50
N PHE A 202 -10.74 -28.31 -3.09
CA PHE A 202 -11.76 -28.52 -4.10
C PHE A 202 -13.16 -28.18 -3.61
N VAL A 203 -13.53 -28.62 -2.40
CA VAL A 203 -14.85 -28.37 -1.81
C VAL A 203 -15.06 -26.89 -1.50
N VAL A 204 -14.07 -26.25 -0.87
CA VAL A 204 -14.19 -24.84 -0.43
C VAL A 204 -14.42 -23.91 -1.62
N TYR A 205 -13.72 -24.13 -2.73
CA TYR A 205 -13.77 -23.24 -3.89
C TYR A 205 -14.86 -23.58 -4.92
N GLN A 206 -15.68 -24.61 -4.68
CA GLN A 206 -16.88 -24.86 -5.49
C GLN A 206 -17.83 -23.66 -5.52
N ASN A 207 -18.73 -23.64 -6.51
CA ASN A 207 -19.78 -22.64 -6.62
C ASN A 207 -20.92 -22.89 -5.60
N ILE A 208 -20.58 -22.85 -4.30
CA ILE A 208 -21.52 -23.00 -3.20
C ILE A 208 -22.06 -21.62 -2.81
N PRO A 209 -23.40 -21.44 -2.71
CA PRO A 209 -23.97 -20.21 -2.16
C PRO A 209 -23.46 -19.95 -0.75
N VAL A 210 -23.08 -18.70 -0.43
CA VAL A 210 -22.47 -18.33 0.86
C VAL A 210 -23.29 -18.83 2.05
N ARG A 211 -24.62 -18.79 1.99
CA ARG A 211 -25.50 -19.31 3.05
C ARG A 211 -25.29 -20.82 3.31
N LYS A 212 -25.11 -21.62 2.26
CA LYS A 212 -24.84 -23.06 2.36
C LYS A 212 -23.40 -23.33 2.83
N LEU A 213 -22.43 -22.51 2.40
CA LEU A 213 -21.05 -22.63 2.85
C LEU A 213 -20.92 -22.35 4.35
N LYS A 214 -21.57 -21.29 4.84
CA LYS A 214 -21.66 -20.98 6.28
C LYS A 214 -22.34 -22.11 7.07
N ARG A 215 -23.44 -22.66 6.54
CA ARG A 215 -24.13 -23.81 7.16
C ARG A 215 -23.23 -25.05 7.23
N LEU A 216 -22.48 -25.33 6.17
CA LEU A 216 -21.53 -26.46 6.13
C LEU A 216 -20.46 -26.29 7.22
N GLN A 217 -19.88 -25.10 7.34
CA GLN A 217 -18.93 -24.77 8.40
C GLN A 217 -19.53 -24.93 9.81
N GLN A 218 -20.77 -24.47 10.05
CA GLN A 218 -21.46 -24.63 11.33
C GLN A 218 -21.68 -26.10 11.74
N ILE A 219 -22.00 -26.97 10.76
CA ILE A 219 -22.17 -28.40 10.99
C ILE A 219 -20.85 -29.02 11.46
N LEU A 220 -19.73 -28.68 10.81
CA LEU A 220 -18.41 -29.19 11.15
C LEU A 220 -17.88 -28.64 12.47
N GLU A 221 -18.07 -27.35 12.75
CA GLU A 221 -17.69 -26.72 14.02
C GLU A 221 -18.56 -27.16 15.21
N ARG A 222 -19.66 -27.88 14.96
CA ARG A 222 -20.73 -28.18 15.95
C ARG A 222 -21.16 -26.92 16.71
N SER A 223 -21.16 -25.77 16.03
CA SER A 223 -21.34 -24.45 16.63
C SER A 223 -22.55 -23.73 16.05
N SER A 224 -23.36 -23.13 16.92
CA SER A 224 -24.47 -22.26 16.55
C SER A 224 -24.06 -20.78 16.38
N LYS A 225 -22.76 -20.45 16.52
CA LYS A 225 -22.30 -19.06 16.45
C LYS A 225 -22.61 -18.43 15.09
N LYS A 226 -23.17 -17.22 15.13
CA LYS A 226 -23.48 -16.41 13.95
C LYS A 226 -22.17 -15.92 13.34
N GLN A 227 -21.80 -16.46 12.18
CA GLN A 227 -20.57 -16.07 11.49
C GLN A 227 -20.67 -14.65 10.93
N ALA A 228 -19.57 -13.90 11.09
CA ALA A 228 -19.43 -12.51 10.64
C ALA A 228 -19.87 -12.30 9.18
N LEU A 229 -20.34 -11.09 8.90
CA LEU A 229 -20.60 -10.65 7.53
C LEU A 229 -19.24 -10.55 6.81
N GLY A 230 -19.15 -11.17 5.64
CA GLY A 230 -17.93 -11.19 4.83
C GLY A 230 -18.28 -11.52 3.40
N ASN A 231 -17.45 -11.03 2.46
CA ASN A 231 -17.58 -11.39 1.05
C ASN A 231 -17.29 -12.90 0.84
N ARG A 232 -17.67 -13.45 -0.31
CA ARG A 232 -17.51 -14.89 -0.60
C ARG A 232 -16.07 -15.37 -0.38
N ALA A 233 -15.08 -14.60 -0.83
CA ALA A 233 -13.66 -14.94 -0.72
C ALA A 233 -13.22 -15.07 0.76
N ALA A 234 -13.56 -14.11 1.61
CA ALA A 234 -13.23 -14.16 3.04
C ALA A 234 -13.89 -15.36 3.74
N VAL A 235 -15.11 -15.73 3.36
CA VAL A 235 -15.77 -16.93 3.90
C VAL A 235 -15.07 -18.19 3.43
N GLN A 236 -14.64 -18.26 2.16
CA GLN A 236 -13.89 -19.40 1.62
C GLN A 236 -12.53 -19.56 2.31
N GLU A 237 -11.73 -18.51 2.41
CA GLU A 237 -10.43 -18.56 3.10
C GLU A 237 -10.57 -18.99 4.56
N LYS A 238 -11.55 -18.42 5.29
CA LYS A 238 -11.80 -18.80 6.67
C LYS A 238 -12.20 -20.27 6.81
N PHE A 239 -13.05 -20.77 5.91
CA PHE A 239 -13.49 -22.16 5.93
C PHE A 239 -12.36 -23.12 5.55
N ARG A 240 -11.53 -22.75 4.56
CA ARG A 240 -10.31 -23.48 4.21
C ARG A 240 -9.37 -23.61 5.40
N ALA A 241 -9.05 -22.50 6.07
CA ALA A 241 -8.16 -22.50 7.23
C ALA A 241 -8.69 -23.38 8.37
N PHE A 242 -10.01 -23.36 8.63
CA PHE A 242 -10.64 -24.24 9.60
C PHE A 242 -10.47 -25.72 9.25
N LEU A 243 -10.75 -26.11 7.99
CA LEU A 243 -10.60 -27.48 7.53
C LEU A 243 -9.14 -27.95 7.54
N THR A 244 -8.19 -27.09 7.16
CA THR A 244 -6.75 -27.39 7.24
C THR A 244 -6.32 -27.66 8.68
N HIS A 245 -6.76 -26.83 9.64
CA HIS A 245 -6.48 -27.07 11.05
C HIS A 245 -7.14 -28.36 11.57
N LEU A 246 -8.35 -28.69 11.10
CA LEU A 246 -9.04 -29.93 11.47
C LEU A 246 -8.28 -31.17 10.96
N LYS A 247 -7.70 -31.10 9.76
CA LYS A 247 -6.83 -32.13 9.18
C LYS A 247 -5.60 -32.40 10.05
N GLU A 248 -4.91 -31.35 10.49
CA GLU A 248 -3.70 -31.44 11.33
C GLU A 248 -3.95 -32.13 12.69
N GLY A 249 -5.19 -32.11 13.19
CA GLY A 249 -5.59 -32.74 14.45
C GLY A 249 -5.75 -34.27 14.41
N HIS A 250 -5.22 -34.95 13.38
CA HIS A 250 -5.40 -36.40 13.13
C HIS A 250 -6.87 -36.84 13.01
N SER A 251 -7.76 -35.95 12.55
CA SER A 251 -9.16 -36.29 12.26
C SER A 251 -9.32 -36.90 10.87
N GLU A 252 -10.29 -37.80 10.69
CA GLU A 252 -10.73 -38.32 9.38
C GLU A 252 -11.53 -37.25 8.61
N VAL A 253 -10.88 -36.11 8.31
CA VAL A 253 -11.50 -34.90 7.76
C VAL A 253 -12.25 -35.21 6.46
N THR A 254 -11.76 -36.18 5.69
CA THR A 254 -12.40 -36.70 4.48
C THR A 254 -13.81 -37.24 4.74
N LYS A 255 -13.95 -38.14 5.73
CA LYS A 255 -15.24 -38.73 6.10
C LYS A 255 -16.16 -37.68 6.71
N GLU A 256 -15.63 -36.81 7.57
CA GLU A 256 -16.40 -35.74 8.20
C GLU A 256 -16.95 -34.74 7.18
N LEU A 257 -16.13 -34.32 6.22
CA LEU A 257 -16.53 -33.38 5.18
C LEU A 257 -17.61 -33.96 4.26
N LEU A 258 -17.47 -35.23 3.84
CA LEU A 258 -18.49 -35.93 3.04
C LEU A 258 -19.82 -36.04 3.79
N SER A 259 -19.78 -36.40 5.08
CA SER A 259 -20.96 -36.46 5.94
C SER A 259 -21.62 -35.08 6.10
N ALA A 260 -20.81 -34.03 6.31
CA ALA A 260 -21.30 -32.67 6.44
C ALA A 260 -21.91 -32.13 5.14
N LEU A 261 -21.35 -32.49 3.97
CA LEU A 261 -21.92 -32.14 2.66
C LEU A 261 -23.33 -32.74 2.48
N ARG A 262 -23.53 -34.01 2.88
CA ARG A 262 -24.87 -34.63 2.89
C ARG A 262 -25.82 -33.91 3.83
N ALA A 263 -25.40 -33.65 5.07
CA ALA A 263 -26.21 -32.94 6.07
C ALA A 263 -26.56 -31.51 5.64
N ALA A 264 -25.71 -30.87 4.84
CA ALA A 264 -25.94 -29.55 4.25
C ALA A 264 -26.79 -29.58 2.96
N LYS A 265 -27.25 -30.74 2.50
CA LYS A 265 -27.96 -30.95 1.22
C LYS A 265 -27.15 -30.46 0.01
N LEU A 266 -25.86 -30.81 -0.01
CA LEU A 266 -24.92 -30.53 -1.10
C LEU A 266 -24.53 -31.82 -1.86
N HIS A 267 -25.50 -32.70 -2.13
CA HIS A 267 -25.29 -34.02 -2.76
C HIS A 267 -24.50 -33.95 -4.08
N SER A 268 -24.82 -33.02 -4.97
CA SER A 268 -24.08 -32.89 -6.24
C SER A 268 -22.59 -32.57 -6.06
N ILE A 269 -22.21 -31.89 -4.97
CA ILE A 269 -20.80 -31.61 -4.67
C ILE A 269 -20.15 -32.83 -4.05
N GLU A 270 -20.86 -33.52 -3.16
CA GLU A 270 -20.38 -34.77 -2.58
C GLU A 270 -20.08 -35.83 -3.65
N GLU A 271 -20.99 -36.05 -4.61
CA GLU A 271 -20.76 -36.99 -5.71
C GLU A 271 -19.54 -36.61 -6.54
N LYS A 272 -19.38 -35.31 -6.86
CA LYS A 272 -18.19 -34.82 -7.57
C LYS A 272 -16.90 -35.05 -6.80
N VAL A 273 -16.93 -34.95 -5.47
CA VAL A 273 -15.76 -35.26 -4.62
C VAL A 273 -15.43 -36.75 -4.74
N ARG A 274 -16.42 -37.62 -4.60
CA ARG A 274 -16.22 -39.08 -4.71
C ARG A 274 -15.66 -39.50 -6.05
N GLU A 275 -16.26 -39.02 -7.13
CA GLU A 275 -15.80 -39.28 -8.50
C GLU A 275 -14.36 -38.80 -8.71
N ARG A 276 -14.04 -37.59 -8.24
CA ARG A 276 -12.75 -36.95 -8.49
C ARG A 276 -11.60 -37.56 -7.67
N PHE A 277 -11.88 -37.97 -6.44
CA PHE A 277 -10.88 -38.49 -5.49
C PHE A 277 -10.96 -40.02 -5.30
N LEU A 278 -11.81 -40.72 -6.05
CA LEU A 278 -11.97 -42.19 -6.05
C LEU A 278 -12.33 -42.76 -4.65
N LEU A 279 -13.34 -42.16 -4.01
CA LEU A 279 -13.78 -42.44 -2.61
C LEU A 279 -15.14 -43.15 -2.49
#